data_AF-A0A3M0XUM4-F1
#
_entry.id   AF-A0A3M0XUM4-F1
#
_cell.length_a   1.000
_cell.length_b   1.000
_cell.length_c   1.000
_cell.angle_alpha   90.00
_cell.angle_beta   90.00
_cell.angle_gamma   90.00
#
_symmetry.space_group_name_H-M   'P 1'
#
loop_
_entity.id
_entity.type
_entity.pdbx_description
1 polymer ?
#
loop_
_entity_poly.entity_id
_entity_poly.type
_entity_poly.pdbx_seq_one_letter_code
_entity_poly.pdbx_strand_id
1 'polypeptide(L)'
;MNEAHRTTQTLSLSQAFVLARRKHVGGDLDAARRIYERIAAAAPDHGETLAMLASISYCQGRDEEARVQVDRAIDLFRAAVQNRPHDPVPRASVVNLLLARGRHGEAEALTDDLVLPLNPIRATAEEFAARRAAAMERGRPTIVISTVPKSASESIWNKLAEGLGLAQCYLSIGLFPDCCLIPARVREAARGGIITKEHIGPTRHNLDTLRQAGIDRVVVHHRDPRQATLSWAHFVREDVGQRVMAPLWRKIVPPAHLIAGDFAALLDWCIDHYLPLLIGFLADWRAVAAQTRAPVAVLFESFEDFRTEPDAYFRRVLDFYGIAPEEFAADAEAKVVHLRKGQIDEWRSVFSADQKRRAWQHIPADMAADFGWEA
;
A
#
# COMPACT_ATOMS: atom_id res chain seq x y z
N MET A 1 -8.93 18.08 -56.11
CA MET A 1 -9.93 17.48 -55.22
C MET A 1 -9.25 16.25 -54.61
N ASN A 2 -8.64 16.41 -53.42
CA ASN A 2 -7.86 15.36 -52.76
C ASN A 2 -8.75 14.66 -51.74
N GLU A 3 -9.34 13.53 -52.10
CA GLU A 3 -9.96 12.62 -51.14
C GLU A 3 -8.85 11.96 -50.32
N ALA A 4 -8.59 12.52 -49.14
CA ALA A 4 -7.81 11.85 -48.12
C ALA A 4 -8.60 10.61 -47.66
N HIS A 5 -8.24 9.44 -48.20
CA HIS A 5 -8.57 8.14 -47.63
C HIS A 5 -8.03 8.11 -46.18
N ARG A 6 -8.84 8.53 -45.22
CA ARG A 6 -8.64 8.19 -43.80
C ARG A 6 -9.02 6.73 -43.65
N THR A 7 -8.06 5.84 -43.89
CA THR A 7 -8.16 4.43 -43.56
C THR A 7 -8.45 4.34 -42.07
N THR A 8 -9.70 4.03 -41.71
CA THR A 8 -10.08 3.84 -40.32
C THR A 8 -9.48 2.50 -39.90
N GLN A 9 -8.32 2.53 -39.26
CA GLN A 9 -7.65 1.32 -38.80
C GLN A 9 -8.52 0.66 -37.73
N THR A 10 -9.10 -0.49 -38.04
CA THR A 10 -9.85 -1.29 -37.07
C THR A 10 -8.88 -1.87 -36.03
N LEU A 11 -8.98 -1.38 -34.80
CA LEU A 11 -8.17 -1.87 -33.68
C LEU A 11 -8.81 -3.13 -33.10
N SER A 12 -7.98 -4.10 -32.69
CA SER A 12 -8.43 -5.18 -31.82
C SER A 12 -8.85 -4.64 -30.44
N LEU A 13 -9.61 -5.42 -29.67
CA LEU A 13 -10.00 -5.04 -28.32
C LEU A 13 -8.79 -4.67 -27.46
N SER A 14 -7.73 -5.49 -27.49
CA SER A 14 -6.50 -5.23 -26.74
C SER A 14 -5.78 -3.96 -27.21
N GLN A 15 -5.74 -3.70 -28.51
CA GLN A 15 -5.16 -2.47 -29.06
C GLN A 15 -5.97 -1.23 -28.65
N ALA A 16 -7.30 -1.31 -28.71
CA ALA A 16 -8.19 -0.25 -28.25
C ALA A 16 -8.00 0.01 -26.75
N PHE A 17 -7.89 -1.05 -25.93
CA PHE A 17 -7.67 -0.92 -24.49
C PHE A 17 -6.32 -0.25 -24.17
N VAL A 18 -5.23 -0.66 -24.85
CA VAL A 18 -3.91 -0.02 -24.71
C VAL A 18 -3.96 1.45 -25.12
N LEU A 19 -4.65 1.79 -26.21
CA LEU A 19 -4.83 3.16 -26.66
C LEU A 19 -5.60 4.00 -25.62
N ALA A 20 -6.73 3.48 -25.12
CA ALA A 20 -7.52 4.11 -24.07
C ALA A 20 -6.67 4.37 -22.82
N ARG A 21 -5.87 3.38 -22.40
CA ARG A 21 -4.97 3.53 -21.24
C ARG A 21 -3.91 4.59 -21.44
N ARG A 22 -3.32 4.69 -22.64
CA ARG A 22 -2.36 5.76 -22.98
C ARG A 22 -3.01 7.13 -22.91
N LYS A 23 -4.24 7.27 -23.42
CA LYS A 23 -5.01 8.51 -23.34
C LYS A 23 -5.34 8.89 -21.90
N HIS A 24 -5.75 7.91 -21.10
CA HIS A 24 -6.05 8.09 -19.69
C HIS A 24 -4.82 8.56 -18.91
N VAL A 25 -3.67 7.89 -19.08
CA VAL A 25 -2.39 8.29 -18.46
C VAL A 25 -1.93 9.67 -18.93
N GLY A 26 -2.21 10.03 -20.19
CA GLY A 26 -1.92 11.35 -20.73
C GLY A 26 -2.88 12.47 -20.29
N GLY A 27 -3.87 12.18 -19.45
CA GLY A 27 -4.86 13.17 -18.97
C GLY A 27 -6.00 13.48 -19.93
N ASP A 28 -6.04 12.86 -21.11
CA ASP A 28 -7.13 13.01 -22.10
C ASP A 28 -8.30 12.09 -21.71
N LEU A 29 -8.96 12.44 -20.59
CA LEU A 29 -9.99 11.63 -19.95
C LEU A 29 -11.20 11.40 -20.86
N ASP A 30 -11.59 12.40 -21.64
CA ASP A 30 -12.74 12.30 -22.54
C ASP A 30 -12.47 11.36 -23.72
N ALA A 31 -11.28 11.41 -24.32
CA ALA A 31 -10.92 10.46 -25.37
C ALA A 31 -10.78 9.04 -24.80
N ALA A 32 -10.17 8.89 -23.63
CA ALA A 32 -10.07 7.60 -22.95
C ALA A 32 -11.46 7.00 -22.67
N ARG A 33 -12.37 7.81 -22.11
CA ARG A 33 -13.75 7.42 -21.80
C ARG A 33 -14.47 6.90 -23.04
N ARG A 34 -14.47 7.65 -24.14
CA ARG A 34 -15.12 7.24 -25.39
C ARG A 34 -14.62 5.90 -25.90
N ILE A 35 -13.31 5.63 -25.77
CA ILE A 35 -12.76 4.34 -26.19
C ILE A 35 -13.16 3.23 -25.22
N TYR A 36 -13.10 3.46 -23.91
CA TYR A 36 -13.54 2.48 -22.92
C TYR A 36 -15.03 2.15 -23.02
N GLU A 37 -15.90 3.13 -23.25
CA GLU A 37 -17.33 2.90 -23.48
C GLU A 37 -17.58 2.03 -24.72
N ARG A 38 -16.83 2.25 -25.81
CA ARG A 38 -16.89 1.39 -27.00
C ARG A 38 -16.41 -0.04 -26.71
N ILE A 39 -15.37 -0.20 -25.91
CA ILE A 39 -14.90 -1.53 -25.48
C ILE A 39 -15.98 -2.21 -24.63
N ALA A 40 -16.55 -1.50 -23.65
CA ALA A 40 -17.59 -2.04 -22.79
C ALA A 40 -18.86 -2.44 -23.56
N ALA A 41 -19.21 -1.70 -24.62
CA ALA A 41 -20.31 -2.06 -25.51
C ALA A 41 -20.01 -3.31 -26.35
N ALA A 42 -18.78 -3.46 -26.85
CA ALA A 42 -18.37 -4.59 -27.67
C ALA A 42 -18.04 -5.86 -26.86
N ALA A 43 -17.59 -5.70 -25.62
CA ALA A 43 -17.25 -6.78 -24.68
C ALA A 43 -17.75 -6.42 -23.27
N PRO A 44 -19.05 -6.66 -22.98
CA PRO A 44 -19.67 -6.30 -21.71
C PRO A 44 -19.11 -7.05 -20.49
N ASP A 45 -18.35 -8.11 -20.72
CA ASP A 45 -17.68 -8.94 -19.72
C ASP A 45 -16.23 -8.51 -19.42
N HIS A 46 -15.74 -7.45 -20.07
CA HIS A 46 -14.38 -6.95 -19.87
C HIS A 46 -14.24 -6.13 -18.57
N GLY A 47 -14.09 -6.82 -17.44
CA GLY A 47 -14.00 -6.22 -16.09
C GLY A 47 -12.96 -5.12 -15.93
N GLU A 48 -11.80 -5.24 -16.59
CA GLU A 48 -10.75 -4.21 -16.53
C GLU A 48 -11.22 -2.88 -17.15
N THR A 49 -12.04 -2.91 -18.20
CA THR A 49 -12.59 -1.69 -18.82
C THR A 49 -13.53 -0.96 -17.86
N LEU A 50 -14.38 -1.68 -17.12
CA LEU A 50 -15.26 -1.06 -16.14
C LEU A 50 -14.48 -0.44 -14.99
N ALA A 51 -13.41 -1.08 -14.54
CA ALA A 51 -12.51 -0.48 -13.57
C ALA A 51 -11.92 0.84 -14.12
N MET A 52 -11.43 0.87 -15.37
CA MET A 52 -10.92 2.11 -15.97
C MET A 52 -11.97 3.21 -16.08
N LEU A 53 -13.22 2.87 -16.45
CA LEU A 53 -14.33 3.82 -16.48
C LEU A 53 -14.65 4.39 -15.10
N ALA A 54 -14.65 3.55 -14.07
CA ALA A 54 -14.84 3.99 -12.69
C ALA A 54 -13.80 5.03 -12.28
N SER A 55 -12.55 4.82 -12.65
CA SER A 55 -11.47 5.77 -12.38
C SER A 55 -11.70 7.12 -13.06
N ILE A 56 -12.12 7.10 -14.34
CA ILE A 56 -12.45 8.33 -15.05
C ILE A 56 -13.63 9.05 -14.39
N SER A 57 -14.69 8.31 -14.02
CA SER A 57 -15.86 8.86 -13.34
C SER A 57 -15.49 9.53 -12.03
N TYR A 58 -14.59 8.92 -11.25
CA TYR A 58 -14.03 9.54 -10.05
C TYR A 58 -13.28 10.84 -10.36
N CYS A 59 -12.36 10.82 -11.32
CA CYS A 59 -11.58 12.01 -11.70
C CYS A 59 -12.46 13.18 -12.16
N GLN A 60 -13.67 12.88 -12.66
CA GLN A 60 -14.67 13.86 -13.09
C GLN A 60 -15.70 14.20 -12.00
N GLY A 61 -15.50 13.76 -10.75
CA GLY A 61 -16.37 14.05 -9.61
C GLY A 61 -17.72 13.30 -9.64
N ARG A 62 -17.82 12.23 -10.42
CA ARG A 62 -19.03 11.39 -10.54
C ARG A 62 -18.89 10.13 -9.68
N ASP A 63 -18.86 10.34 -8.36
CA ASP A 63 -18.54 9.29 -7.38
C ASP A 63 -19.56 8.14 -7.36
N GLU A 64 -20.85 8.45 -7.48
CA GLU A 64 -21.90 7.41 -7.56
C GLU A 64 -21.76 6.54 -8.81
N GLU A 65 -21.47 7.16 -9.96
CA GLU A 65 -21.22 6.41 -11.20
C GLU A 65 -19.98 5.53 -11.07
N ALA A 66 -18.91 6.07 -10.49
CA ALA A 66 -17.68 5.32 -10.22
C ALA A 66 -17.95 4.12 -9.32
N ARG A 67 -18.76 4.28 -8.27
CA ARG A 67 -19.14 3.19 -7.35
C ARG A 67 -19.89 2.09 -8.07
N VAL A 68 -20.91 2.43 -8.86
CA VAL A 68 -21.68 1.46 -9.66
C VAL A 68 -20.78 0.70 -10.64
N GLN A 69 -19.85 1.40 -11.28
CA GLN A 69 -18.89 0.79 -12.22
C GLN A 69 -17.92 -0.17 -11.51
N VAL A 70 -17.45 0.16 -10.30
CA VAL A 70 -16.64 -0.74 -9.48
C VAL A 70 -17.42 -1.98 -9.05
N ASP A 71 -18.64 -1.81 -8.56
CA ASP A 71 -19.49 -2.94 -8.14
C ASP A 71 -19.72 -3.90 -9.31
N ARG A 72 -20.00 -3.37 -10.51
CA ARG A 72 -20.12 -4.18 -11.71
C ARG A 72 -18.81 -4.85 -12.11
N ALA A 73 -17.66 -4.17 -11.97
CA ALA A 73 -16.36 -4.77 -12.23
C ALA A 73 -16.08 -5.96 -11.28
N ILE A 74 -16.45 -5.83 -9.99
CA ILE A 74 -16.35 -6.92 -9.02
C ILE A 74 -17.18 -8.13 -9.48
N ASP A 75 -18.43 -7.92 -9.91
CA ASP A 75 -19.29 -9.00 -10.40
C ASP A 75 -18.69 -9.72 -11.62
N LEU A 76 -18.14 -8.96 -12.58
CA LEU A 76 -17.48 -9.54 -13.75
C LEU A 76 -16.23 -10.34 -13.38
N PHE A 77 -15.40 -9.82 -12.49
CA PHE A 77 -14.23 -10.56 -12.03
C PHE A 77 -14.63 -11.82 -11.23
N ARG A 78 -15.71 -11.80 -10.46
CA ARG A 78 -16.25 -12.99 -9.79
C ARG A 78 -16.70 -14.06 -10.78
N ALA A 79 -17.44 -13.68 -11.81
CA ALA A 79 -17.80 -14.60 -12.90
C ALA A 79 -16.55 -15.17 -13.59
N ALA A 80 -15.52 -14.34 -13.81
CA ALA A 80 -14.25 -14.78 -14.37
C ALA A 80 -13.50 -15.76 -13.45
N VAL A 81 -13.56 -15.59 -12.12
CA VAL A 81 -13.00 -16.56 -11.15
C VAL A 81 -13.73 -17.91 -11.26
N GLN A 82 -15.05 -17.91 -11.40
CA GLN A 82 -15.83 -19.15 -11.57
C GLN A 82 -15.48 -19.87 -12.88
N ASN A 83 -15.32 -19.13 -13.97
CA ASN A 83 -15.01 -19.68 -15.29
C ASN A 83 -13.54 -20.12 -15.43
N ARG A 84 -12.62 -19.49 -14.68
CA ARG A 84 -11.18 -19.78 -14.71
C ARG A 84 -10.64 -19.93 -13.28
N PRO A 85 -10.99 -21.01 -12.55
CA PRO A 85 -10.69 -21.15 -11.14
C PRO A 85 -9.19 -21.21 -10.81
N HIS A 86 -8.36 -21.63 -11.78
CA HIS A 86 -6.90 -21.70 -11.64
C HIS A 86 -6.17 -20.45 -12.12
N ASP A 87 -6.86 -19.48 -12.72
CA ASP A 87 -6.24 -18.22 -13.11
C ASP A 87 -6.22 -17.27 -11.90
N PRO A 88 -5.04 -16.88 -11.40
CA PRO A 88 -4.96 -16.03 -10.21
C PRO A 88 -5.32 -14.58 -10.50
N VAL A 89 -5.30 -14.12 -11.77
CA VAL A 89 -5.44 -12.70 -12.12
C VAL A 89 -6.84 -12.15 -11.79
N PRO A 90 -7.96 -12.81 -12.19
CA PRO A 90 -9.28 -12.35 -11.80
C PRO A 90 -9.47 -12.37 -10.28
N ARG A 91 -9.00 -13.43 -9.60
CA ARG A 91 -9.13 -13.58 -8.14
C ARG A 91 -8.39 -12.47 -7.39
N ALA A 92 -7.14 -12.20 -7.75
CA ALA A 92 -6.36 -11.09 -7.19
C ALA A 92 -7.03 -9.73 -7.43
N SER A 93 -7.65 -9.54 -8.60
CA SER A 93 -8.38 -8.32 -8.94
C SER A 93 -9.64 -8.14 -8.08
N VAL A 94 -10.43 -9.20 -7.87
CA VAL A 94 -11.58 -9.19 -6.95
C VAL A 94 -11.11 -8.85 -5.54
N VAL A 95 -10.08 -9.53 -5.03
CA VAL A 95 -9.54 -9.30 -3.67
C VAL A 95 -9.19 -7.83 -3.48
N ASN A 96 -8.40 -7.25 -4.40
CA ASN A 96 -7.97 -5.85 -4.30
C ASN A 96 -9.15 -4.87 -4.32
N LEU A 97 -10.14 -5.09 -5.18
CA LEU A 97 -11.34 -4.24 -5.26
C LEU A 97 -12.23 -4.38 -4.01
N LEU A 98 -12.39 -5.58 -3.47
CA LEU A 98 -13.14 -5.82 -2.24
C LEU A 98 -12.48 -5.11 -1.04
N LEU A 99 -11.16 -5.20 -0.92
CA LEU A 99 -10.39 -4.49 0.13
C LEU A 99 -10.59 -2.97 0.03
N ALA A 100 -10.46 -2.40 -1.17
CA ALA A 100 -10.67 -0.97 -1.40
C ALA A 100 -12.11 -0.50 -1.10
N ARG A 101 -13.09 -1.44 -1.04
CA ARG A 101 -14.49 -1.16 -0.66
C ARG A 101 -14.82 -1.55 0.78
N GLY A 102 -13.83 -1.95 1.59
CA GLY A 102 -14.04 -2.35 2.98
C GLY A 102 -14.80 -3.67 3.13
N ARG A 103 -14.85 -4.52 2.09
CA ARG A 103 -15.50 -5.83 2.09
C ARG A 103 -14.50 -6.91 2.50
N HIS A 104 -13.90 -6.76 3.70
CA HIS A 104 -12.74 -7.56 4.15
C HIS A 104 -13.02 -9.05 4.22
N GLY A 105 -14.11 -9.47 4.85
CA GLY A 105 -14.42 -10.90 4.99
C GLY A 105 -14.58 -11.61 3.65
N GLU A 106 -15.14 -10.93 2.65
CA GLU A 106 -15.24 -11.47 1.28
C GLU A 106 -13.88 -11.50 0.57
N ALA A 107 -13.01 -10.53 0.83
CA ALA A 107 -11.65 -10.51 0.28
C ALA A 107 -10.80 -11.63 0.88
N GLU A 108 -10.79 -11.77 2.21
CA GLU A 108 -10.03 -12.77 2.95
C GLU A 108 -10.43 -14.19 2.54
N ALA A 109 -11.72 -14.47 2.38
CA ALA A 109 -12.23 -15.76 1.91
C ALA A 109 -11.72 -16.17 0.51
N LEU A 110 -11.35 -15.21 -0.33
CA LEU A 110 -10.78 -15.46 -1.65
C LEU A 110 -9.26 -15.66 -1.62
N THR A 111 -8.58 -15.39 -0.50
CA THR A 111 -7.11 -15.50 -0.44
C THR A 111 -6.61 -16.92 -0.23
N ASP A 112 -7.42 -17.82 0.35
CA ASP A 112 -7.01 -19.21 0.62
C ASP A 112 -6.68 -19.98 -0.67
N ASP A 113 -7.48 -19.79 -1.71
CA ASP A 113 -7.28 -20.38 -3.04
C ASP A 113 -6.39 -19.52 -3.96
N LEU A 114 -5.89 -18.38 -3.48
CA LEU A 114 -5.07 -17.47 -4.26
C LEU A 114 -3.59 -17.84 -4.15
N VAL A 115 -3.12 -18.61 -5.14
CA VAL A 115 -1.70 -18.93 -5.28
C VAL A 115 -1.02 -17.90 -6.16
N LEU A 116 -0.30 -16.97 -5.52
CA LEU A 116 0.57 -16.02 -6.20
C LEU A 116 2.04 -16.30 -5.86
N PRO A 117 2.97 -16.19 -6.83
CA PRO A 117 4.39 -16.28 -6.54
C PRO A 117 4.81 -15.12 -5.63
N LEU A 118 6.03 -15.20 -5.11
CA LEU A 118 6.70 -14.05 -4.50
C LEU A 118 6.62 -12.85 -5.45
N ASN A 119 6.59 -11.65 -4.86
CA ASN A 119 6.52 -10.40 -5.58
C ASN A 119 7.82 -9.61 -5.34
N PRO A 120 8.93 -9.95 -6.03
CA PRO A 120 10.18 -9.22 -5.97
C PRO A 120 10.01 -7.74 -6.28
N ILE A 121 10.72 -6.91 -5.54
CA ILE A 121 10.76 -5.47 -5.76
C ILE A 121 12.22 -5.04 -5.81
N ARG A 122 12.54 -4.01 -6.62
CA ARG A 122 13.89 -3.40 -6.74
C ARG A 122 14.99 -4.31 -7.30
N ALA A 123 14.66 -5.51 -7.75
CA ALA A 123 15.60 -6.43 -8.37
C ALA A 123 14.90 -7.17 -9.53
N THR A 124 15.67 -7.61 -10.52
CA THR A 124 15.22 -8.62 -11.47
C THR A 124 14.92 -9.94 -10.76
N ALA A 125 14.20 -10.84 -11.42
CA ALA A 125 13.89 -12.15 -10.85
C ALA A 125 15.15 -12.97 -10.51
N GLU A 126 16.19 -12.86 -11.34
CA GLU A 126 17.47 -13.54 -11.15
C GLU A 126 18.25 -12.98 -9.96
N GLU A 127 18.42 -11.65 -9.89
CA GLU A 127 19.08 -10.97 -8.77
C GLU A 127 18.35 -11.26 -7.44
N PHE A 128 17.02 -11.22 -7.46
CA PHE A 128 16.20 -11.56 -6.29
C PHE A 128 16.47 -13.00 -5.82
N ALA A 129 16.47 -13.97 -6.75
CA ALA A 129 16.69 -15.37 -6.44
C ALA A 129 18.09 -15.61 -5.86
N ALA A 130 19.12 -15.05 -6.48
CA ALA A 130 20.51 -15.18 -6.02
C ALA A 130 20.70 -14.55 -4.63
N ARG A 131 20.18 -13.33 -4.42
CA ARG A 131 20.27 -12.63 -3.14
C ARG A 131 19.55 -13.40 -2.03
N ARG A 132 18.33 -13.88 -2.31
CA ARG A 132 17.56 -14.67 -1.34
C ARG A 132 18.27 -15.97 -0.99
N ALA A 133 18.81 -16.70 -1.97
CA ALA A 133 19.54 -17.94 -1.74
C ALA A 133 20.75 -17.71 -0.82
N ALA A 134 21.57 -16.70 -1.11
CA ALA A 134 22.72 -16.34 -0.28
C ALA A 134 22.32 -15.88 1.14
N ALA A 135 21.16 -15.23 1.30
CA ALA A 135 20.65 -14.87 2.60
C ALA A 135 20.15 -16.09 3.39
N MET A 136 19.48 -17.03 2.73
CA MET A 136 19.05 -18.31 3.34
C MET A 136 20.23 -19.18 3.75
N GLU A 137 21.31 -19.23 2.96
CA GLU A 137 22.55 -19.94 3.32
C GLU A 137 23.19 -19.36 4.59
N ARG A 138 23.04 -18.05 4.83
CA ARG A 138 23.45 -17.39 6.07
C ARG A 138 22.45 -17.53 7.22
N GLY A 139 21.38 -18.31 7.05
CA GLY A 139 20.35 -18.51 8.05
C GLY A 139 19.49 -17.27 8.32
N ARG A 140 19.43 -16.31 7.37
CA ARG A 140 18.67 -15.07 7.58
C ARG A 140 17.16 -15.35 7.67
N PRO A 141 16.49 -14.88 8.74
CA PRO A 141 15.05 -15.03 8.85
C PRO A 141 14.33 -14.11 7.86
N THR A 142 13.01 -14.26 7.80
CA THR A 142 12.16 -13.27 7.13
C THR A 142 11.86 -12.12 8.06
N ILE A 143 12.22 -10.91 7.63
CA ILE A 143 11.95 -9.68 8.38
C ILE A 143 10.66 -9.04 7.86
N VAL A 144 9.69 -8.86 8.75
CA VAL A 144 8.43 -8.17 8.46
C VAL A 144 8.41 -6.82 9.14
N ILE A 145 8.30 -5.75 8.33
CA ILE A 145 8.14 -4.39 8.81
C ILE A 145 6.79 -3.86 8.32
N SER A 146 5.85 -3.71 9.26
CA SER A 146 4.58 -3.04 9.02
C SER A 146 4.69 -1.57 9.40
N THR A 147 4.30 -0.68 8.50
CA THR A 147 4.59 0.75 8.66
C THR A 147 3.33 1.58 8.50
N VAL A 148 3.22 2.71 9.19
CA VAL A 148 2.29 3.75 8.75
C VAL A 148 2.81 4.38 7.46
N PRO A 149 1.98 4.75 6.47
CA PRO A 149 2.48 5.44 5.30
C PRO A 149 3.12 6.78 5.68
N LYS A 150 4.14 7.17 4.91
CA LYS A 150 4.86 8.44 5.07
C LYS A 150 5.71 8.56 6.35
N SER A 151 6.32 7.45 6.76
CA SER A 151 7.18 7.30 7.95
C SER A 151 8.68 7.09 7.63
N ALA A 152 9.14 7.38 6.40
CA ALA A 152 10.49 7.04 5.90
C ALA A 152 10.80 5.53 5.81
N SER A 153 9.75 4.71 5.77
CA SER A 153 9.81 3.26 5.63
C SER A 153 10.63 2.75 4.44
N GLU A 154 10.71 3.51 3.33
CA GLU A 154 11.56 3.13 2.17
C GLU A 154 13.05 3.17 2.49
N SER A 155 13.52 4.19 3.23
CA SER A 155 14.93 4.32 3.60
C SER A 155 15.32 3.22 4.58
N ILE A 156 14.47 2.96 5.57
CA ILE A 156 14.66 1.88 6.56
C ILE A 156 14.70 0.51 5.87
N TRP A 157 13.73 0.25 4.98
CA TRP A 157 13.66 -1.01 4.24
C TRP A 157 14.89 -1.26 3.39
N ASN A 158 15.34 -0.26 2.63
CA ASN A 158 16.54 -0.40 1.80
C ASN A 158 17.79 -0.59 2.66
N LYS A 159 17.91 0.15 3.78
CA LYS A 159 19.10 0.04 4.63
C LYS A 159 19.22 -1.34 5.27
N LEU A 160 18.12 -1.89 5.79
CA LEU A 160 18.10 -3.26 6.32
C LEU A 160 18.30 -4.31 5.23
N ALA A 161 17.70 -4.12 4.05
CA ALA A 161 17.88 -5.02 2.93
C ALA A 161 19.36 -5.09 2.52
N GLU A 162 20.00 -3.94 2.30
CA GLU A 162 21.41 -3.85 1.90
C GLU A 162 22.36 -4.32 2.99
N GLY A 163 22.19 -3.84 4.21
CA GLY A 163 23.08 -4.19 5.31
C GLY A 163 23.04 -5.68 5.69
N LEU A 164 21.92 -6.38 5.47
CA LEU A 164 21.78 -7.81 5.77
C LEU A 164 21.83 -8.73 4.54
N GLY A 165 21.92 -8.15 3.33
CA GLY A 165 21.85 -8.90 2.08
C GLY A 165 20.50 -9.56 1.80
N LEU A 166 19.39 -9.04 2.35
CA LEU A 166 18.05 -9.63 2.23
C LEU A 166 17.38 -9.25 0.91
N ALA A 167 16.60 -10.17 0.34
CA ALA A 167 15.81 -9.91 -0.86
C ALA A 167 14.51 -9.17 -0.53
N GLN A 168 14.17 -8.14 -1.32
CA GLN A 168 13.01 -7.29 -1.07
C GLN A 168 11.75 -7.85 -1.76
N CYS A 169 10.67 -8.07 -1.00
CA CYS A 169 9.43 -8.66 -1.50
C CYS A 169 8.20 -8.04 -0.83
N TYR A 170 7.08 -7.92 -1.56
CA TYR A 170 5.76 -7.71 -0.96
C TYR A 170 5.04 -9.03 -0.73
N LEU A 171 4.29 -9.15 0.36
CA LEU A 171 3.56 -10.34 0.79
C LEU A 171 2.04 -10.20 0.64
N SER A 172 1.52 -8.96 0.56
CA SER A 172 0.08 -8.70 0.56
C SER A 172 -0.49 -8.31 -0.81
N ILE A 173 -1.82 -8.25 -0.88
CA ILE A 173 -2.60 -7.46 -1.84
C ILE A 173 -3.33 -6.37 -1.07
N GLY A 174 -3.61 -5.25 -1.74
CA GLY A 174 -4.28 -4.11 -1.12
C GLY A 174 -3.28 -3.01 -0.77
N LEU A 175 -3.83 -1.92 -0.28
CA LEU A 175 -3.10 -0.73 0.13
C LEU A 175 -3.57 -0.33 1.53
N PHE A 176 -2.78 0.49 2.22
CA PHE A 176 -3.14 0.96 3.56
C PHE A 176 -4.57 1.51 3.61
N PRO A 177 -5.36 1.17 4.66
CA PRO A 177 -5.01 0.31 5.80
C PRO A 177 -5.25 -1.21 5.57
N ASP A 178 -5.69 -1.61 4.39
CA ASP A 178 -6.25 -2.93 4.11
C ASP A 178 -5.28 -3.84 3.32
N CYS A 179 -4.01 -3.89 3.73
CA CYS A 179 -3.05 -4.86 3.18
C CYS A 179 -3.38 -6.26 3.70
N CYS A 180 -3.85 -7.13 2.81
CA CYS A 180 -4.26 -8.51 3.08
C CYS A 180 -3.17 -9.49 2.65
N LEU A 181 -2.62 -10.24 3.60
CA LEU A 181 -1.59 -11.24 3.33
C LEU A 181 -2.14 -12.40 2.49
N ILE A 182 -1.30 -12.89 1.57
CA ILE A 182 -1.65 -14.04 0.72
C ILE A 182 -1.00 -15.30 1.29
N PRO A 183 -1.77 -16.27 1.83
CA PRO A 183 -1.22 -17.40 2.58
C PRO A 183 -0.14 -18.19 1.83
N ALA A 184 -0.35 -18.50 0.54
CA ALA A 184 0.63 -19.21 -0.26
C ALA A 184 1.97 -18.46 -0.39
N ARG A 185 1.91 -17.14 -0.55
CA ARG A 185 3.08 -16.28 -0.67
C ARG A 185 3.82 -16.14 0.66
N VAL A 186 3.08 -15.99 1.77
CA VAL A 186 3.67 -15.89 3.11
C VAL A 186 4.36 -17.19 3.49
N ARG A 187 3.77 -18.35 3.21
CA ARG A 187 4.43 -19.66 3.43
C ARG A 187 5.73 -19.80 2.65
N GLU A 188 5.76 -19.34 1.40
CA GLU A 188 7.00 -19.34 0.63
C GLU A 188 8.02 -18.38 1.25
N ALA A 189 7.60 -17.17 1.62
CA ALA A 189 8.48 -16.18 2.22
C ALA A 189 9.05 -16.62 3.57
N ALA A 190 8.29 -17.37 4.37
CA ALA A 190 8.73 -17.85 5.69
C ALA A 190 9.97 -18.77 5.65
N ARG A 191 10.38 -19.25 4.47
CA ARG A 191 11.64 -19.99 4.29
C ARG A 191 12.90 -19.14 4.53
N GLY A 192 12.77 -17.82 4.66
CA GLY A 192 13.87 -16.92 4.99
C GLY A 192 14.45 -16.15 3.81
N GLY A 193 15.47 -15.35 4.12
CA GLY A 193 16.23 -14.54 3.16
C GLY A 193 15.46 -13.35 2.57
N ILE A 194 14.33 -12.96 3.15
CA ILE A 194 13.46 -11.89 2.66
C ILE A 194 13.26 -10.80 3.70
N ILE A 195 13.15 -9.56 3.23
CA ILE A 195 12.61 -8.45 4.01
C ILE A 195 11.43 -7.83 3.28
N THR A 196 10.34 -7.64 4.01
CA THR A 196 9.15 -6.94 3.51
C THR A 196 8.89 -5.64 4.28
N LYS A 197 8.43 -4.63 3.54
CA LYS A 197 7.92 -3.37 4.08
C LYS A 197 6.57 -3.11 3.46
N GLU A 198 5.54 -3.15 4.28
CA GLU A 198 4.16 -2.95 3.85
C GLU A 198 3.37 -2.19 4.93
N HIS A 199 2.06 -2.15 4.77
CA HIS A 199 1.13 -1.49 5.69
C HIS A 199 0.15 -2.53 6.27
N ILE A 200 0.69 -3.67 6.69
CA ILE A 200 -0.05 -4.86 7.13
C ILE A 200 -0.74 -4.55 8.47
N GLY A 201 -2.07 -4.48 8.47
CA GLY A 201 -2.86 -4.37 9.70
C GLY A 201 -2.92 -5.71 10.44
N PRO A 202 -3.14 -5.73 11.76
CA PRO A 202 -3.19 -6.95 12.54
C PRO A 202 -4.60 -7.57 12.51
N THR A 203 -5.17 -7.76 11.31
CA THR A 203 -6.45 -8.47 11.18
C THR A 203 -6.27 -9.93 11.62
N ARG A 204 -7.36 -10.58 12.04
CA ARG A 204 -7.32 -12.01 12.40
C ARG A 204 -6.70 -12.85 11.28
N HIS A 205 -7.10 -12.61 10.04
CA HIS A 205 -6.54 -13.26 8.85
C HIS A 205 -5.02 -13.08 8.74
N ASN A 206 -4.53 -11.85 8.86
CA ASN A 206 -3.10 -11.56 8.74
C ASN A 206 -2.30 -12.22 9.87
N LEU A 207 -2.78 -12.13 11.11
CA LEU A 207 -2.13 -12.74 12.27
C LEU A 207 -2.10 -14.27 12.17
N ASP A 208 -3.21 -14.89 11.77
CA ASP A 208 -3.28 -16.34 11.55
C ASP A 208 -2.37 -16.78 10.39
N THR A 209 -2.31 -16.00 9.31
CA THR A 209 -1.43 -16.28 8.16
C THR A 209 0.05 -16.24 8.54
N LEU A 210 0.48 -15.23 9.31
CA LEU A 210 1.87 -15.13 9.80
C LEU A 210 2.20 -16.31 10.74
N ARG A 211 1.35 -16.53 11.75
CA ARG A 211 1.53 -17.59 12.76
C ARG A 211 1.59 -18.98 12.12
N GLN A 212 0.69 -19.30 11.20
CA GLN A 212 0.68 -20.60 10.51
C GLN A 212 1.91 -20.81 9.62
N ALA A 213 2.49 -19.74 9.09
CA ALA A 213 3.73 -19.81 8.32
C ALA A 213 4.98 -19.86 9.21
N GLY A 214 4.85 -19.69 10.53
CA GLY A 214 5.98 -19.65 11.46
C GLY A 214 6.69 -18.28 11.49
N ILE A 215 6.05 -17.22 10.99
CA ILE A 215 6.52 -15.85 11.17
C ILE A 215 5.91 -15.32 12.46
N ASP A 216 6.75 -15.15 13.47
CA ASP A 216 6.35 -14.86 14.85
C ASP A 216 6.73 -13.45 15.33
N ARG A 217 7.32 -12.62 14.46
CA ARG A 217 7.84 -11.30 14.79
C ARG A 217 7.43 -10.28 13.73
N VAL A 218 7.01 -9.10 14.18
CA VAL A 218 6.69 -7.95 13.32
C VAL A 218 7.25 -6.68 13.95
N VAL A 219 7.94 -5.87 13.14
CA VAL A 219 8.29 -4.50 13.52
C VAL A 219 7.16 -3.59 13.06
N VAL A 220 6.60 -2.80 13.96
CA VAL A 220 5.59 -1.79 13.67
C VAL A 220 6.25 -0.42 13.73
N HIS A 221 6.51 0.14 12.56
CA HIS A 221 7.17 1.44 12.42
C HIS A 221 6.15 2.57 12.26
N HIS A 222 6.19 3.53 13.18
CA HIS A 222 5.27 4.65 13.23
C HIS A 222 5.98 6.00 13.05
N ARG A 223 5.18 7.06 13.06
CA ARG A 223 5.59 8.46 13.05
C ARG A 223 4.49 9.25 13.74
N ASP A 224 4.78 10.44 14.26
CA ASP A 224 3.71 11.33 14.71
C ASP A 224 2.59 11.40 13.64
N PRO A 225 1.34 11.06 13.99
CA PRO A 225 0.26 10.89 13.03
C PRO A 225 -0.10 12.22 12.34
N ARG A 226 0.13 13.37 12.98
CA ARG A 226 -0.08 14.70 12.39
C ARG A 226 0.96 14.97 11.31
N GLN A 227 2.22 14.65 11.60
CA GLN A 227 3.31 14.78 10.64
C GLN A 227 3.13 13.83 9.44
N ALA A 228 2.71 12.58 9.69
CA ALA A 228 2.39 11.62 8.64
C ALA A 228 1.20 12.10 7.78
N THR A 229 0.17 12.67 8.41
CA THR A 229 -1.00 13.26 7.73
C THR A 229 -0.61 14.43 6.83
N LEU A 230 0.23 15.35 7.31
CA LEU A 230 0.77 16.43 6.48
C LEU A 230 1.53 15.88 5.26
N SER A 231 2.40 14.90 5.49
CA SER A 231 3.15 14.27 4.40
C SER A 231 2.26 13.50 3.43
N TRP A 232 1.14 12.95 3.90
CA TRP A 232 0.14 12.28 3.08
C TRP A 232 -0.59 13.28 2.19
N ALA A 233 -1.04 14.42 2.72
CA ALA A 233 -1.72 15.45 1.94
C ALA A 233 -0.87 15.95 0.76
N HIS A 234 0.44 16.13 0.95
CA HIS A 234 1.37 16.41 -0.15
C HIS A 234 1.48 15.26 -1.15
N PHE A 235 1.70 14.04 -0.64
CA PHE A 235 1.84 12.86 -1.49
C PHE A 235 0.59 12.58 -2.33
N VAL A 236 -0.60 12.81 -1.78
CA VAL A 236 -1.84 12.59 -2.53
C VAL A 236 -1.93 13.53 -3.73
N ARG A 237 -1.60 14.80 -3.54
CA ARG A 237 -1.66 15.79 -4.61
C ARG A 237 -0.56 15.61 -5.65
N GLU A 238 0.66 15.31 -5.21
CA GLU A 238 1.83 15.23 -6.08
C GLU A 238 1.94 13.90 -6.83
N ASP A 239 1.37 12.81 -6.28
CA ASP A 239 1.55 11.46 -6.82
C ASP A 239 0.21 10.73 -7.01
N VAL A 240 -0.61 10.58 -5.96
CA VAL A 240 -1.85 9.79 -6.05
C VAL A 240 -2.82 10.38 -7.08
N GLY A 241 -2.97 11.70 -7.13
CA GLY A 241 -3.81 12.42 -8.09
C GLY A 241 -3.38 12.25 -9.55
N GLN A 242 -2.15 11.80 -9.81
CA GLN A 242 -1.64 11.56 -11.16
C GLN A 242 -1.80 10.09 -11.59
N ARG A 243 -2.15 9.18 -10.67
CA ARG A 243 -2.27 7.75 -10.95
C ARG A 243 -3.68 7.39 -11.35
N VAL A 244 -3.85 6.94 -12.59
CA VAL A 244 -5.13 6.44 -13.11
C VAL A 244 -5.82 5.43 -12.19
N MET A 245 -5.10 4.48 -11.58
CA MET A 245 -5.72 3.46 -10.70
C MET A 245 -5.86 3.85 -9.24
N ALA A 246 -5.38 5.03 -8.85
CA ALA A 246 -5.38 5.39 -7.44
C ALA A 246 -6.77 5.39 -6.78
N PRO A 247 -7.83 5.95 -7.38
CA PRO A 247 -9.16 6.00 -6.78
C PRO A 247 -9.85 4.64 -6.63
N LEU A 248 -9.38 3.64 -7.37
CA LEU A 248 -10.01 2.31 -7.38
C LEU A 248 -9.46 1.40 -6.29
N TRP A 249 -8.14 1.45 -6.09
CA TRP A 249 -7.42 0.51 -5.23
C TRP A 249 -7.14 1.03 -3.83
N ARG A 250 -7.45 2.30 -3.56
CA ARG A 250 -7.34 2.90 -2.24
C ARG A 250 -8.71 3.07 -1.65
N LYS A 251 -8.85 2.67 -0.39
CA LYS A 251 -10.02 2.96 0.42
C LYS A 251 -10.19 4.46 0.70
N ILE A 252 -9.08 5.19 0.76
CA ILE A 252 -9.06 6.61 1.12
C ILE A 252 -8.36 7.39 0.02
N VAL A 253 -9.16 8.09 -0.78
CA VAL A 253 -8.70 9.09 -1.74
C VAL A 253 -9.60 10.31 -1.59
N PRO A 254 -9.03 11.53 -1.41
CA PRO A 254 -9.83 12.74 -1.33
C PRO A 254 -10.54 13.01 -2.65
N PRO A 255 -11.79 13.49 -2.63
CA PRO A 255 -12.53 13.91 -3.82
C PRO A 255 -11.65 14.70 -4.81
N ALA A 256 -11.83 14.46 -6.11
CA ALA A 256 -10.97 15.03 -7.16
C ALA A 256 -10.84 16.57 -7.06
N HIS A 257 -11.92 17.26 -6.69
CA HIS A 257 -11.92 18.71 -6.51
C HIS A 257 -11.03 19.20 -5.35
N LEU A 258 -10.85 18.39 -4.30
CA LEU A 258 -9.92 18.71 -3.20
C LEU A 258 -8.47 18.47 -3.60
N ILE A 259 -8.20 17.43 -4.40
CA ILE A 259 -6.84 17.15 -4.91
C ILE A 259 -6.36 18.30 -5.81
N ALA A 260 -7.23 18.78 -6.69
CA ALA A 260 -6.94 19.87 -7.62
C ALA A 260 -7.08 21.28 -7.02
N GLY A 261 -7.69 21.39 -5.84
CA GLY A 261 -8.09 22.65 -5.22
C GLY A 261 -7.08 23.21 -4.22
N ASP A 262 -7.62 23.94 -3.25
CA ASP A 262 -6.84 24.57 -2.18
C ASP A 262 -6.20 23.52 -1.25
N PHE A 263 -4.96 23.79 -0.84
CA PHE A 263 -4.23 22.84 -0.01
C PHE A 263 -4.77 22.75 1.41
N ALA A 264 -5.23 23.86 2.00
CA ALA A 264 -5.74 23.84 3.36
C ALA A 264 -7.01 22.98 3.43
N ALA A 265 -7.89 23.09 2.42
CA ALA A 265 -9.06 22.23 2.29
C ALA A 265 -8.70 20.74 2.11
N LEU A 266 -7.69 20.42 1.30
CA LEU A 266 -7.18 19.04 1.19
C LEU A 266 -6.62 18.52 2.52
N LEU A 267 -5.92 19.38 3.26
CA LEU A 267 -5.34 19.05 4.55
C LEU A 267 -6.43 18.84 5.61
N ASP A 268 -7.47 19.66 5.62
CA ASP A 268 -8.65 19.47 6.48
C ASP A 268 -9.27 18.08 6.24
N TRP A 269 -9.48 17.72 4.98
CA TRP A 269 -10.00 16.39 4.63
C TRP A 269 -9.07 15.27 5.12
N CYS A 270 -7.76 15.44 4.99
CA CYS A 270 -6.79 14.45 5.46
C CYS A 270 -6.79 14.33 7.00
N ILE A 271 -6.97 15.43 7.74
CA ILE A 271 -7.12 15.40 9.19
C ILE A 271 -8.41 14.65 9.57
N ASP A 272 -9.52 14.91 8.89
CA ASP A 272 -10.81 14.34 9.27
C ASP A 272 -10.97 12.87 8.84
N HIS A 273 -10.29 12.43 7.76
CA HIS A 273 -10.52 11.11 7.16
C HIS A 273 -9.29 10.17 7.15
N TYR A 274 -8.08 10.71 7.07
CA TYR A 274 -6.86 9.88 6.99
C TYR A 274 -6.18 9.70 8.35
N LEU A 275 -6.07 10.76 9.14
CA LEU A 275 -5.47 10.70 10.48
C LEU A 275 -6.15 9.65 11.37
N PRO A 276 -7.50 9.53 11.46
CA PRO A 276 -8.15 8.52 12.28
C PRO A 276 -7.77 7.08 11.90
N LEU A 277 -7.40 6.85 10.64
CA LEU A 277 -7.01 5.53 10.17
C LEU A 277 -5.57 5.18 10.56
N LEU A 278 -4.68 6.16 10.63
CA LEU A 278 -3.36 5.99 11.24
C LEU A 278 -3.49 5.60 12.71
N ILE A 279 -4.38 6.30 13.43
CA ILE A 279 -4.65 6.07 14.84
C ILE A 279 -5.23 4.67 15.05
N GLY A 280 -6.28 4.31 14.30
CA GLY A 280 -6.90 2.97 14.37
C GLY A 280 -5.89 1.86 14.09
N PHE A 281 -5.08 2.00 13.02
CA PHE A 281 -4.05 1.02 12.67
C PHE A 281 -3.04 0.78 13.80
N LEU A 282 -2.56 1.84 14.45
CA LEU A 282 -1.60 1.74 15.55
C LEU A 282 -2.28 1.25 16.84
N ALA A 283 -3.52 1.65 17.09
CA ALA A 283 -4.31 1.15 18.22
C ALA A 283 -4.54 -0.37 18.11
N ASP A 284 -4.83 -0.89 16.92
CA ASP A 284 -4.99 -2.32 16.67
C ASP A 284 -3.67 -3.08 16.95
N TRP A 285 -2.52 -2.53 16.53
CA TRP A 285 -1.21 -3.12 16.85
C TRP A 285 -0.88 -3.05 18.34
N ARG A 286 -1.21 -1.95 19.04
CA ARG A 286 -1.07 -1.83 20.51
C ARG A 286 -1.90 -2.90 21.21
N ALA A 287 -3.12 -3.13 20.74
CA ALA A 287 -4.01 -4.15 21.28
C ALA A 287 -3.43 -5.56 21.13
N VAL A 288 -2.73 -5.87 20.02
CA VAL A 288 -2.00 -7.14 19.87
C VAL A 288 -0.81 -7.22 20.82
N ALA A 289 0.01 -6.18 20.89
CA ALA A 289 1.20 -6.15 21.74
C ALA A 289 0.87 -6.30 23.24
N ALA A 290 -0.30 -5.84 23.68
CA ALA A 290 -0.77 -5.96 25.05
C ALA A 290 -1.27 -7.37 25.42
N GLN A 291 -1.45 -8.29 24.47
CA GLN A 291 -1.94 -9.65 24.75
C GLN A 291 -0.88 -10.49 25.44
N THR A 292 -1.25 -11.17 26.53
CA THR A 292 -0.36 -12.12 27.24
C THR A 292 0.13 -13.27 26.34
N ARG A 293 -0.67 -13.66 25.34
CA ARG A 293 -0.34 -14.67 24.33
C ARG A 293 -0.60 -14.12 22.94
N ALA A 294 0.13 -13.07 22.58
CA ALA A 294 0.05 -12.49 21.24
C ALA A 294 0.43 -13.53 20.17
N PRO A 295 -0.26 -13.56 19.02
CA PRO A 295 0.06 -14.49 17.92
C PRO A 295 1.41 -14.20 17.26
N VAL A 296 1.91 -12.97 17.41
CA VAL A 296 3.25 -12.53 17.00
C VAL A 296 3.80 -11.58 18.06
N ALA A 297 5.11 -11.57 18.26
CA ALA A 297 5.81 -10.54 18.98
C ALA A 297 5.83 -9.25 18.15
N VAL A 298 5.68 -8.10 18.82
CA VAL A 298 5.60 -6.79 18.20
C VAL A 298 6.69 -5.89 18.77
N LEU A 299 7.54 -5.33 17.92
CA LEU A 299 8.47 -4.26 18.26
C LEU A 299 7.94 -2.95 17.67
N PHE A 300 7.66 -1.95 18.50
CA PHE A 300 7.37 -0.61 18.02
C PHE A 300 8.66 0.18 17.82
N GLU A 301 8.75 0.87 16.69
CA GLU A 301 9.84 1.79 16.36
C GLU A 301 9.26 3.07 15.76
N SER A 302 9.96 4.18 15.93
CA SER A 302 9.48 5.49 15.50
C SER A 302 10.37 6.14 14.44
N PHE A 303 9.77 6.96 13.58
CA PHE A 303 10.50 7.81 12.66
C PHE A 303 11.41 8.77 13.41
N GLU A 304 10.95 9.26 14.55
CA GLU A 304 11.67 10.17 15.44
C GLU A 304 12.99 9.53 15.91
N ASP A 305 12.94 8.32 16.45
CA ASP A 305 14.14 7.57 16.89
C ASP A 305 15.06 7.24 15.71
N PHE A 306 14.49 6.84 14.56
CA PHE A 306 15.28 6.62 13.36
C PHE A 306 16.04 7.88 12.93
N ARG A 307 15.48 9.08 13.17
CA ARG A 307 16.09 10.35 12.76
C ARG A 307 17.12 10.86 13.75
N THR A 308 16.93 10.63 15.04
CA THR A 308 17.83 11.12 16.11
C THR A 308 18.92 10.10 16.44
N GLU A 309 18.61 8.81 16.45
CA GLU A 309 19.48 7.73 16.91
C GLU A 309 19.43 6.51 15.97
N PRO A 310 19.80 6.65 14.68
CA PRO A 310 19.64 5.60 13.67
C PRO A 310 20.37 4.30 14.02
N ASP A 311 21.56 4.37 14.62
CA ASP A 311 22.32 3.17 15.00
C ASP A 311 21.63 2.39 16.14
N ALA A 312 21.01 3.11 17.08
CA ALA A 312 20.23 2.49 18.15
C ALA A 312 18.94 1.86 17.61
N TYR A 313 18.27 2.54 16.69
CA TYR A 313 17.11 2.01 15.95
C TYR A 313 17.44 0.67 15.30
N PHE A 314 18.51 0.60 14.49
CA PHE A 314 18.85 -0.63 13.80
C PHE A 314 19.26 -1.74 14.77
N ARG A 315 20.02 -1.41 15.83
CA ARG A 315 20.40 -2.39 16.85
C ARG A 315 19.18 -3.06 17.49
N ARG A 316 18.16 -2.29 17.88
CA ARG A 316 16.91 -2.84 18.46
C ARG A 316 16.19 -3.77 17.48
N VAL A 317 16.13 -3.40 16.20
CA VAL A 317 15.55 -4.26 15.16
C VAL A 317 16.35 -5.57 15.01
N LEU A 318 17.68 -5.51 14.99
CA LEU A 318 18.54 -6.70 14.89
C LEU A 318 18.38 -7.61 16.11
N ASP A 319 18.44 -7.05 17.31
CA ASP A 319 18.26 -7.78 18.58
C ASP A 319 16.89 -8.48 18.62
N PHE A 320 15.84 -7.81 18.16
CA PHE A 320 14.49 -8.37 18.09
C PHE A 320 14.40 -9.62 17.20
N TYR A 321 15.17 -9.66 16.11
CA TYR A 321 15.30 -10.82 15.23
C TYR A 321 16.43 -11.78 15.63
N GLY A 322 17.17 -11.50 16.72
CA GLY A 322 18.30 -12.31 17.15
C GLY A 322 19.48 -12.31 16.17
N ILE A 323 19.67 -11.22 15.44
CA ILE A 323 20.77 -11.05 14.47
C ILE A 323 21.90 -10.30 15.16
N ALA A 324 23.14 -10.81 15.06
CA ALA A 324 24.26 -10.14 15.71
C ALA A 324 24.59 -8.81 15.00
N PRO A 325 24.92 -7.72 15.71
CA PRO A 325 25.20 -6.42 15.10
C PRO A 325 26.30 -6.44 14.03
N GLU A 326 27.30 -7.31 14.17
CA GLU A 326 28.43 -7.46 13.25
C GLU A 326 28.00 -8.02 11.89
N GLU A 327 26.83 -8.65 11.83
CA GLU A 327 26.25 -9.19 10.61
C GLU A 327 25.57 -8.13 9.74
N PHE A 328 25.40 -6.92 10.27
CA PHE A 328 24.80 -5.79 9.59
C PHE A 328 25.87 -4.84 9.07
N ALA A 329 26.00 -4.76 7.75
CA ALA A 329 26.87 -3.80 7.08
C ALA A 329 26.28 -2.38 7.17
N ALA A 330 26.55 -1.69 8.28
CA ALA A 330 26.03 -0.36 8.56
C ALA A 330 26.51 0.72 7.57
N ASP A 331 27.58 0.48 6.83
CA ASP A 331 28.14 1.32 5.78
C ASP A 331 27.57 1.02 4.38
N ALA A 332 26.81 -0.07 4.21
CA ALA A 332 26.25 -0.46 2.92
C ALA A 332 25.46 0.68 2.28
N GLU A 333 25.78 0.97 1.02
CA GLU A 333 25.09 2.00 0.25
C GLU A 333 23.63 1.60 0.03
N ALA A 334 22.70 2.41 0.55
CA ALA A 334 21.28 2.19 0.43
C ALA A 334 20.61 3.42 -0.16
N LYS A 335 19.71 3.20 -1.12
CA LYS A 335 18.97 4.29 -1.75
C LYS A 335 18.08 4.99 -0.71
N VAL A 336 18.35 6.26 -0.46
CA VAL A 336 17.47 7.15 0.31
C VAL A 336 16.37 7.64 -0.62
N VAL A 337 15.10 7.43 -0.27
CA VAL A 337 13.96 7.75 -1.14
C VAL A 337 12.91 8.56 -0.39
N HIS A 338 12.33 9.56 -1.08
CA HIS A 338 11.16 10.34 -0.62
C HIS A 338 11.36 11.17 0.66
N LEU A 339 12.51 11.80 0.82
CA LEU A 339 12.68 12.87 1.81
C LEU A 339 12.12 14.18 1.24
N ARG A 340 10.88 14.54 1.58
CA ARG A 340 10.36 15.89 1.29
C ARG A 340 11.17 16.94 2.05
N LYS A 341 11.21 16.79 3.37
CA LYS A 341 12.03 17.61 4.28
C LYS A 341 12.70 16.82 5.41
N GLY A 342 12.22 15.61 5.72
CA GLY A 342 12.78 14.78 6.80
C GLY A 342 12.69 15.40 8.20
N GLN A 343 11.83 16.41 8.39
CA GLN A 343 11.57 17.10 9.66
C GLN A 343 10.61 16.29 10.53
N ILE A 344 10.75 16.39 11.85
CA ILE A 344 9.99 15.62 12.84
C ILE A 344 8.63 16.27 13.14
N ASP A 345 8.54 17.60 13.16
CA ASP A 345 7.41 18.36 13.71
C ASP A 345 6.97 19.54 12.84
N GLU A 346 7.21 19.48 11.52
CA GLU A 346 6.81 20.52 10.55
C GLU A 346 5.33 20.92 10.68
N TRP A 347 4.46 19.97 11.03
CA TRP A 347 3.04 20.22 11.27
C TRP A 347 2.80 21.34 12.28
N ARG A 348 3.71 21.57 13.25
CA ARG A 348 3.61 22.67 14.22
C ARG A 348 3.62 24.05 13.57
N SER A 349 4.28 24.20 12.42
CA SER A 349 4.34 25.47 11.68
C SER A 349 3.32 25.55 10.55
N VAL A 350 2.92 24.40 9.98
CA VAL A 350 2.05 24.35 8.80
C VAL A 350 0.57 24.30 9.17
N PHE A 351 0.19 23.57 10.22
CA PHE A 351 -1.21 23.47 10.61
C PHE A 351 -1.70 24.79 11.18
N SER A 352 -2.89 25.20 10.79
CA SER A 352 -3.61 26.29 11.46
C SER A 352 -3.92 25.92 12.92
N ALA A 353 -4.24 26.91 13.75
CA ALA A 353 -4.63 26.64 15.14
C ALA A 353 -5.86 25.72 15.25
N ASP A 354 -6.78 25.83 14.29
CA ASP A 354 -7.95 24.96 14.19
C ASP A 354 -7.56 23.52 13.83
N GLN A 355 -6.72 23.36 12.80
CA GLN A 355 -6.22 22.06 12.36
C GLN A 355 -5.44 21.33 13.46
N LYS A 356 -4.59 22.05 14.22
CA LYS A 356 -3.89 21.47 15.37
C LYS A 356 -4.86 20.94 16.41
N ARG A 357 -5.87 21.74 16.77
CA ARG A 357 -6.88 21.36 17.76
C ARG A 357 -7.68 20.14 17.32
N ARG A 358 -8.19 20.12 16.08
CA ARG A 358 -8.93 18.98 15.53
C ARG A 358 -8.06 17.73 15.42
N ALA A 359 -6.84 17.86 14.90
CA ALA A 359 -5.92 16.74 14.79
C ALA A 359 -5.58 16.14 16.16
N TRP A 360 -5.39 16.98 17.19
CA TRP A 360 -5.17 16.50 18.56
C TRP A 360 -6.39 15.78 19.15
N GLN A 361 -7.63 16.23 18.86
CA GLN A 361 -8.86 15.57 19.32
C GLN A 361 -9.01 14.14 18.81
N HIS A 362 -8.37 13.79 17.70
CA HIS A 362 -8.37 12.42 17.18
C HIS A 362 -7.37 11.49 17.87
N ILE A 363 -6.42 12.02 18.66
CA ILE A 363 -5.36 11.24 19.30
C ILE A 363 -5.78 10.87 20.73
N PRO A 364 -5.97 9.58 21.04
CA PRO A 364 -6.25 9.14 22.41
C PRO A 364 -5.10 9.51 23.36
N ALA A 365 -5.43 10.00 24.57
CA ALA A 365 -4.43 10.52 25.51
C ALA A 365 -3.45 9.44 25.99
N ASP A 366 -3.91 8.21 26.18
CA ASP A 366 -3.08 7.06 26.52
C ASP A 366 -2.09 6.74 25.40
N MET A 367 -2.54 6.82 24.15
CA MET A 367 -1.70 6.58 22.97
C MET A 367 -0.66 7.67 22.79
N ALA A 368 -1.04 8.93 23.03
CA ALA A 368 -0.11 10.05 23.01
C ALA A 368 0.98 9.88 24.09
N ALA A 369 0.61 9.42 25.28
CA ALA A 369 1.56 9.13 26.36
C ALA A 369 2.52 7.98 25.99
N ASP A 370 1.98 6.86 25.49
CA ASP A 370 2.77 5.68 25.10
C ASP A 370 3.82 5.99 24.01
N PHE A 371 3.46 6.82 23.03
CA PHE A 371 4.34 7.18 21.92
C PHE A 371 5.06 8.52 22.09
N GLY A 372 4.91 9.20 23.23
CA GLY A 372 5.56 10.48 23.50
C GLY A 372 5.11 11.62 22.59
N TRP A 373 3.86 11.62 22.12
CA TRP A 373 3.33 12.69 21.27
C TRP A 373 2.80 13.85 22.11
N GLU A 374 3.34 15.04 21.87
CA GLU A 374 2.94 16.26 22.58
C GLU A 374 1.90 17.07 21.81
N ALA A 375 1.07 17.85 22.49
CA ALA A 375 0.01 18.66 21.89
C ALA A 375 0.50 19.69 20.85
#